data_AF-A0A2V8E832-F1
#
_entry.id   AF-A0A2V8E832-F1
#
_cell.length_a   1.000
_cell.length_b   1.000
_cell.length_c   1.000
_cell.angle_alpha   90.00
_cell.angle_beta   90.00
_cell.angle_gamma   90.00
#
_symmetry.space_group_name_H-M   'P 1'
#
loop_
_entity.id
_entity.type
_entity.pdbx_description
1 polymer ?
#
loop_
_entity_poly.entity_id
_entity_poly.type
_entity_poly.pdbx_seq_one_letter_code
_entity_poly.pdbx_strand_id
1 'polypeptide(L)'
;MAAALAHASLPPDDDEQPSRWSMSLLEHLEELRKRLVRACVAIAAGVAVSFLYIDRIVAFVFAPMRRALPPGAKMIYTAPGEAFGLYVNIALLAGTVLAAPFIMFQIWRFIAPALYAMITFFGTFHSADLEFRPRVEDAFDLYTRMLLGMVLVFQMPTVIYFLAKMRLVTARFLAVNTKYAILIIFIVAAVLTPDGSPWNQTLFAAPMIALYLLGIAIAWAVAPRSPAGAQ
;
A
#
# COMPACT_ATOMS: atom_id res chain seq x y z
N MET A 1 19.03 65.12 -18.40
CA MET A 1 18.41 64.38 -17.29
C MET A 1 17.16 63.70 -17.83
N ALA A 2 17.27 62.65 -18.66
CA ALA A 2 17.18 61.26 -18.23
C ALA A 2 17.61 60.30 -19.37
N ALA A 3 18.90 60.30 -19.71
CA ALA A 3 19.49 59.40 -20.73
C ALA A 3 20.79 58.78 -20.19
N ALA A 4 20.75 58.28 -18.95
CA ALA A 4 21.93 57.83 -18.22
C ALA A 4 21.62 56.74 -17.17
N LEU A 5 20.88 55.69 -17.53
CA LEU A 5 20.79 54.44 -16.75
C LEU A 5 20.69 53.20 -17.66
N ALA A 6 21.49 53.18 -18.72
CA ALA A 6 21.83 51.95 -19.46
C ALA A 6 22.99 51.24 -18.74
N HIS A 7 22.72 50.64 -17.58
CA HIS A 7 23.53 49.59 -16.93
C HIS A 7 22.91 49.25 -15.56
N ALA A 8 21.85 48.45 -15.57
CA ALA A 8 21.48 47.65 -14.41
C ALA A 8 21.34 46.22 -14.93
N SER A 9 22.52 45.63 -15.11
CA SER A 9 22.81 44.21 -15.14
C SER A 9 21.65 43.36 -14.60
N LEU A 10 21.05 42.57 -15.48
CA LEU A 10 20.38 41.34 -15.06
C LEU A 10 21.34 40.64 -14.08
N PRO A 11 20.91 40.29 -12.87
CA PRO A 11 21.71 39.42 -12.02
C PRO A 11 22.05 38.15 -12.82
N PRO A 12 23.27 37.60 -12.70
CA PRO A 12 23.65 36.38 -13.39
C PRO A 12 22.63 35.28 -13.06
N ASP A 13 22.33 34.43 -14.04
CA ASP A 13 21.55 33.19 -13.91
C ASP A 13 22.28 32.19 -12.97
N ASP A 14 22.47 32.57 -11.71
CA ASP A 14 22.99 31.73 -10.63
C ASP A 14 21.81 31.17 -9.81
N ASP A 15 20.84 30.60 -10.51
CA ASP A 15 19.88 29.68 -9.94
C ASP A 15 20.15 28.28 -10.49
N GLU A 16 21.41 27.82 -10.38
CA GLU A 16 21.65 26.43 -10.00
C GLU A 16 21.00 26.22 -8.62
N GLN A 17 19.67 26.13 -8.59
CA GLN A 17 18.97 25.52 -7.49
C GLN A 17 19.34 24.05 -7.57
N PRO A 18 20.21 23.50 -6.69
CA PRO A 18 20.42 22.07 -6.66
C PRO A 18 19.03 21.46 -6.39
N SER A 19 18.49 20.81 -7.41
CA SER A 19 17.16 20.23 -7.44
C SER A 19 17.08 19.14 -6.37
N ARG A 20 16.72 19.56 -5.15
CA ARG A 20 16.53 18.72 -3.96
C ARG A 20 15.43 17.66 -4.11
N TRP A 21 14.87 17.50 -5.31
CA TRP A 21 13.64 16.77 -5.60
C TRP A 21 13.75 15.77 -6.76
N SER A 22 14.96 15.44 -7.23
CA SER A 22 15.16 14.29 -8.12
C SER A 22 15.90 13.16 -7.40
N MET A 23 15.38 12.71 -6.26
CA MET A 23 15.68 11.34 -5.87
C MET A 23 14.98 10.42 -6.85
N SER A 24 15.74 9.84 -7.78
CA SER A 24 15.25 8.85 -8.74
C SER A 24 14.58 7.69 -7.99
N LEU A 25 13.57 7.02 -8.57
CA LEU A 25 12.96 5.82 -7.96
C LEU A 25 14.02 4.76 -7.61
N LEU A 26 15.14 4.75 -8.34
CA LEU A 26 16.29 3.91 -8.05
C LEU A 26 16.95 4.28 -6.71
N GLU A 27 17.04 5.56 -6.34
CA GLU A 27 17.57 6.01 -5.05
C GLU A 27 16.64 5.65 -3.88
N HIS A 28 15.33 5.70 -4.10
CA HIS A 28 14.37 5.20 -3.10
C HIS A 28 14.49 3.68 -2.91
N LEU A 29 14.68 2.91 -3.99
CA LEU A 29 14.92 1.46 -3.93
C LEU A 29 16.28 1.11 -3.32
N GLU A 30 17.31 1.93 -3.56
CA GLU A 30 18.64 1.84 -2.95
C GLU A 30 18.54 2.02 -1.43
N GLU A 31 17.72 2.97 -0.99
CA GLU A 31 17.44 3.23 0.42
C GLU A 31 16.67 2.07 1.07
N LEU A 32 15.67 1.50 0.38
CA LEU A 32 14.92 0.33 0.85
C LEU A 32 15.85 -0.89 1.07
N ARG A 33 16.70 -1.21 0.09
CA ARG A 33 17.64 -2.34 0.19
C ARG A 33 18.59 -2.17 1.38
N LYS A 34 19.21 -0.99 1.52
CA LYS A 34 20.15 -0.71 2.62
C LYS A 34 19.47 -0.79 4.00
N ARG A 35 18.18 -0.45 4.08
CA ARG A 35 17.41 -0.54 5.33
C ARG A 35 17.04 -2.00 5.63
N LEU A 36 16.64 -2.78 4.62
CA LEU A 36 16.34 -4.20 4.76
C LEU A 36 17.58 -4.98 5.24
N VAL A 37 18.75 -4.75 4.64
CA VAL A 37 20.01 -5.39 5.06
C VAL A 37 20.33 -5.09 6.52
N ARG A 38 20.20 -3.83 6.96
CA ARG A 38 20.43 -3.43 8.36
C ARG A 38 19.43 -4.05 9.33
N ALA A 39 18.16 -4.21 8.93
CA ALA A 39 17.15 -4.90 9.74
C ALA A 39 17.47 -6.39 9.87
N CYS A 40 17.87 -7.06 8.78
CA CYS A 40 18.30 -8.47 8.82
C CYS A 40 19.53 -8.66 9.72
N VAL A 41 20.52 -7.76 9.64
CA VAL A 41 21.71 -7.80 10.52
C VAL A 41 21.32 -7.60 11.99
N ALA A 42 20.39 -6.68 12.28
CA ALA A 42 19.92 -6.47 13.65
C ALA A 42 19.15 -7.66 14.22
N ILE A 43 18.34 -8.34 13.39
CA ILE A 43 17.67 -9.59 13.77
C ILE A 43 18.71 -10.68 14.04
N ALA A 44 19.67 -10.87 13.13
CA ALA A 44 20.73 -11.87 13.31
C ALA A 44 21.55 -11.60 14.58
N ALA A 45 21.87 -10.34 14.87
CA ALA A 45 22.54 -9.93 16.10
C ALA A 45 21.66 -10.18 17.35
N GLY A 46 20.37 -9.82 17.30
CA GLY A 46 19.43 -10.06 18.40
C GLY A 46 19.27 -11.56 18.72
N VAL A 47 19.19 -12.39 17.68
CA VAL A 47 19.16 -13.85 17.79
C VAL A 47 20.48 -14.38 18.36
N ALA A 48 21.64 -13.92 17.86
CA ALA A 48 22.94 -14.33 18.39
C ALA A 48 23.10 -13.97 19.87
N VAL A 49 22.69 -12.77 20.28
CA VAL A 49 22.71 -12.35 21.68
C VAL A 49 21.76 -13.21 22.52
N SER A 50 20.58 -13.54 22.01
CA SER A 50 19.65 -14.45 22.71
C SER A 50 20.19 -15.87 22.86
N PHE A 51 20.97 -16.36 21.89
CA PHE A 51 21.68 -17.64 22.01
C PHE A 51 22.72 -17.62 23.14
N LEU A 52 23.43 -16.50 23.35
CA LEU A 52 24.41 -16.38 24.44
C LEU A 52 23.78 -16.42 25.84
N TYR A 53 22.50 -16.06 25.97
CA TYR A 53 21.78 -15.99 27.25
C TYR A 53 20.59 -16.95 27.34
N ILE A 54 20.60 -18.02 26.53
CA ILE A 54 19.46 -18.92 26.37
C ILE A 54 19.00 -19.54 27.69
N ASP A 55 19.94 -19.93 28.56
CA ASP A 55 19.62 -20.54 29.87
C ASP A 55 18.85 -19.59 30.78
N ARG A 56 19.12 -18.28 30.70
CA ARG A 56 18.41 -17.25 31.48
C ARG A 56 17.03 -16.98 30.91
N ILE A 57 16.89 -16.94 29.59
CA ILE A 57 15.60 -16.70 28.91
C ILE A 57 14.66 -17.87 29.15
N VAL A 58 15.15 -19.10 28.95
CA VAL A 58 14.41 -20.34 29.20
C VAL A 58 14.00 -20.42 30.68
N ALA A 59 14.93 -20.13 31.62
CA ALA A 59 14.59 -20.11 33.04
C ALA A 59 13.50 -19.08 33.38
N PHE A 60 13.51 -17.90 32.74
CA PHE A 60 12.49 -16.86 32.93
C PHE A 60 11.13 -17.26 32.33
N VAL A 61 11.11 -17.79 31.10
CA VAL A 61 9.88 -18.20 30.39
C VAL A 61 9.22 -19.41 31.07
N PHE A 62 10.01 -20.37 31.56
CA PHE A 62 9.49 -21.54 32.29
C PHE A 62 9.27 -21.29 33.80
N ALA A 63 9.68 -20.15 34.35
CA ALA A 63 9.43 -19.78 35.75
C ALA A 63 7.94 -19.71 36.12
N PRO A 64 7.04 -19.06 35.35
CA PRO A 64 5.61 -19.06 35.65
C PRO A 64 4.98 -20.45 35.49
N MET A 65 5.42 -21.24 34.52
CA MET A 65 4.94 -22.61 34.31
C MET A 65 5.30 -23.55 35.47
N ARG A 66 6.47 -23.37 36.10
CA ARG A 66 6.86 -24.13 37.29
C ARG A 66 6.05 -23.77 38.55
N ARG A 67 5.44 -22.57 38.62
CA ARG A 67 4.60 -22.14 39.74
C ARG A 67 3.13 -22.58 39.61
N ALA A 68 2.66 -22.84 38.40
CA ALA A 68 1.28 -23.25 38.11
C ALA A 68 1.09 -24.78 38.02
N LEU A 69 2.16 -25.58 38.20
CA LEU A 69 2.10 -27.04 38.14
C LEU A 69 2.04 -27.68 39.55
N PRO A 70 1.18 -28.70 39.79
CA PRO A 70 1.23 -29.51 41.00
C PRO A 70 2.60 -30.21 41.14
N PRO A 71 3.12 -30.41 42.37
CA PRO A 71 4.44 -30.99 42.60
C PRO A 71 4.49 -32.44 42.11
N GLY A 72 4.98 -32.65 40.88
CA GLY A 72 5.14 -34.00 40.30
C GLY A 72 5.00 -34.11 38.77
N ALA A 73 4.47 -33.12 38.07
CA ALA A 73 4.41 -33.14 36.60
C ALA A 73 5.78 -32.83 36.00
N LYS A 74 6.62 -33.86 35.85
CA LYS A 74 7.85 -33.77 35.07
C LYS A 74 7.47 -33.61 33.59
N MET A 75 7.79 -32.46 33.00
CA MET A 75 7.85 -32.31 31.54
C MET A 75 8.90 -33.29 31.04
N ILE A 76 8.44 -34.39 30.45
CA ILE A 76 9.28 -35.37 29.79
C ILE A 76 9.42 -34.88 28.35
N TYR A 77 10.64 -34.52 27.94
CA TYR A 77 10.95 -34.34 26.54
C TYR A 77 10.92 -35.72 25.88
N THR A 78 9.90 -35.97 25.06
CA THR A 78 9.65 -37.28 24.46
C THR A 78 10.59 -37.63 23.30
N ALA A 79 11.33 -36.64 22.76
CA ALA A 79 12.38 -36.86 21.77
C ALA A 79 13.55 -35.86 21.91
N PRO A 80 14.82 -36.27 21.66
CA PRO A 80 15.97 -35.36 21.64
C PRO A 80 15.82 -34.19 20.65
N GLY A 81 15.12 -34.43 19.53
CA GLY A 81 14.85 -33.40 18.51
C GLY A 81 13.85 -32.32 18.96
N GLU A 82 12.94 -32.67 19.87
CA GLU A 82 11.90 -31.75 20.35
C GLU A 82 12.47 -30.71 21.32
N ALA A 83 13.38 -31.14 22.20
CA ALA A 83 14.11 -30.23 23.08
C ALA A 83 14.93 -29.22 22.27
N PHE A 84 15.73 -29.69 21.30
CA PHE A 84 16.54 -28.82 20.45
C PHE A 84 15.69 -27.80 19.67
N GLY A 85 14.61 -28.25 19.02
CA GLY A 85 13.71 -27.36 18.28
C GLY A 85 13.07 -26.29 19.18
N LEU A 86 12.70 -26.65 20.40
CA LEU A 86 12.17 -25.72 21.40
C LEU A 86 13.18 -24.63 21.79
N TYR A 87 14.44 -25.01 22.06
CA TYR A 87 15.50 -24.04 22.37
C TYR A 87 15.72 -23.07 21.21
N VAL A 88 15.80 -23.56 19.98
CA VAL A 88 15.96 -22.72 18.78
C VAL A 88 14.78 -21.77 18.59
N ASN A 89 13.54 -22.25 18.75
CA ASN A 89 12.34 -21.43 18.62
C ASN A 89 12.28 -20.32 19.68
N ILE A 90 12.63 -20.63 20.94
CA ILE A 90 12.67 -19.65 22.02
C ILE A 90 13.77 -18.60 21.75
N ALA A 91 14.95 -19.03 21.28
CA ALA A 91 16.04 -18.11 20.95
C ALA A 91 15.68 -17.19 19.77
N LEU A 92 15.00 -17.72 18.75
CA LEU A 92 14.51 -16.92 17.61
C LEU A 92 13.46 -15.90 18.05
N LEU A 93 12.49 -16.31 18.86
CA LEU A 93 11.42 -15.43 19.34
C LEU A 93 11.97 -14.35 20.27
N ALA A 94 12.78 -14.72 21.26
CA ALA A 94 13.39 -13.78 22.20
C ALA A 94 14.36 -12.82 21.50
N GLY A 95 15.17 -13.31 20.56
CA GLY A 95 16.09 -12.49 19.77
C GLY A 95 15.38 -11.49 18.88
N THR A 96 14.26 -11.90 18.29
CA THR A 96 13.40 -11.00 17.50
C THR A 96 12.75 -9.93 18.38
N VAL A 97 12.28 -10.30 19.58
CA VAL A 97 11.73 -9.34 20.55
C VAL A 97 12.78 -8.33 21.02
N LEU A 98 14.02 -8.76 21.24
CA LEU A 98 15.14 -7.88 21.54
C LEU A 98 15.50 -6.93 20.39
N ALA A 99 15.39 -7.40 19.15
CA ALA A 99 15.62 -6.59 17.95
C ALA A 99 14.43 -5.67 17.62
N ALA A 100 13.24 -5.92 18.17
CA ALA A 100 12.00 -5.19 17.90
C ALA A 100 12.11 -3.65 18.00
N PRO A 101 12.70 -3.04 19.05
CA PRO A 101 12.83 -1.59 19.12
C PRO A 101 13.67 -1.01 17.96
N PHE A 102 14.72 -1.71 17.54
CA PHE A 102 15.55 -1.28 16.42
C PHE A 102 14.84 -1.45 15.07
N ILE A 103 14.14 -2.57 14.87
CA ILE A 103 13.33 -2.83 13.67
C ILE A 103 12.22 -1.79 13.55
N MET A 104 11.50 -1.53 14.65
CA MET A 104 10.44 -0.52 14.71
C MET A 104 10.96 0.87 14.33
N PHE A 105 12.12 1.26 14.85
CA PHE A 105 12.76 2.54 14.50
C PHE A 105 13.12 2.62 13.01
N GLN A 106 13.66 1.55 12.43
CA GLN A 106 13.99 1.48 11.01
C GLN A 106 12.76 1.56 10.10
N ILE A 107 11.68 0.88 10.47
CA ILE A 107 10.38 0.93 9.78
C ILE A 107 9.80 2.34 9.87
N TRP A 108 9.76 2.94 11.06
CA TRP A 108 9.23 4.29 11.25
C TRP A 108 9.95 5.31 10.37
N ARG A 109 11.28 5.25 10.32
CA ARG A 109 12.09 6.17 9.51
C ARG A 109 11.92 5.97 8.00
N PHE A 110 11.32 4.87 7.56
CA PHE A 110 10.98 4.62 6.15
C PHE A 110 9.54 5.10 5.85
N ILE A 111 8.60 4.86 6.78
CA ILE A 111 7.20 5.25 6.64
C ILE A 111 7.01 6.76 6.82
N ALA A 112 7.73 7.41 7.74
CA ALA A 112 7.60 8.84 8.05
C ALA A 112 7.65 9.77 6.82
N PRO A 113 8.63 9.67 5.89
CA PRO A 113 8.65 10.53 4.70
C PRO A 113 7.47 10.25 3.75
N ALA A 114 7.07 8.99 3.58
CA ALA A 114 5.92 8.62 2.76
C ALA A 114 4.59 9.13 3.36
N LEU A 115 4.45 9.03 4.69
CA LEU A 115 3.30 9.54 5.42
C LEU A 115 3.22 11.07 5.35
N TYR A 116 4.35 11.78 5.49
CA TYR A 116 4.39 13.23 5.37
C TYR A 116 4.02 13.69 3.95
N ALA A 117 4.53 13.00 2.92
CA ALA A 117 4.17 13.27 1.53
C ALA A 117 2.66 13.02 1.28
N MET A 118 2.13 11.93 1.82
CA MET A 118 0.70 11.61 1.78
C MET A 118 -0.14 12.70 2.47
N ILE A 119 0.20 13.09 3.69
CA ILE A 119 -0.54 14.13 4.44
C ILE A 119 -0.48 15.48 3.72
N THR A 120 0.68 15.85 3.17
CA THR A 120 0.84 17.11 2.42
C THR A 120 0.03 17.08 1.12
N PHE A 121 0.03 15.96 0.40
CA PHE A 121 -0.80 15.73 -0.79
C PHE A 121 -2.29 15.85 -0.46
N PHE A 122 -2.78 15.15 0.58
CA PHE A 122 -4.18 15.24 1.02
C PHE A 122 -4.56 16.63 1.59
N GLY A 123 -3.62 17.32 2.23
CA GLY A 123 -3.80 18.70 2.69
C GLY A 123 -3.98 19.69 1.53
N THR A 124 -3.42 19.38 0.35
CA THR A 124 -3.58 20.21 -0.86
C THR A 124 -4.99 20.07 -1.48
N PHE A 125 -5.69 18.95 -1.24
CA PHE A 125 -7.08 18.75 -1.66
C PHE A 125 -8.11 19.22 -0.62
N HIS A 126 -7.69 19.55 0.60
CA HIS A 126 -8.57 20.14 1.60
C HIS A 126 -8.75 21.63 1.31
N SER A 127 -9.76 21.97 0.51
CA SER A 127 -10.25 23.33 0.39
C SER A 127 -10.73 23.80 1.77
N ALA A 128 -10.01 24.77 2.32
CA ALA A 128 -10.40 25.53 3.50
C ALA A 128 -11.63 26.37 3.16
N ASP A 129 -12.82 25.78 3.26
CA ASP A 129 -14.09 26.45 3.56
C ASP A 129 -15.21 25.40 3.56
N LEU A 130 -15.49 24.86 4.75
CA LEU A 130 -16.77 24.28 5.16
C LEU A 130 -16.60 23.89 6.64
N GLU A 131 -17.00 24.76 7.57
CA GLU A 131 -17.34 24.32 8.92
C GLU A 131 -18.62 23.48 8.84
N PHE A 132 -18.44 22.24 8.39
CA PHE A 132 -19.45 21.22 8.39
C PHE A 132 -19.51 20.70 9.83
N ARG A 133 -20.68 20.78 10.44
CA ARG A 133 -21.01 20.07 11.68
C ARG A 133 -21.79 18.80 11.32
N PRO A 134 -21.23 17.82 10.58
CA PRO A 134 -21.97 16.64 10.21
C PRO A 134 -22.29 15.86 11.48
N ARG A 135 -23.53 15.40 11.60
CA ARG A 135 -23.86 14.35 12.56
C ARG A 135 -23.07 13.11 12.18
N VAL A 136 -22.56 12.41 13.18
CA VAL A 136 -21.73 11.20 12.99
C VAL A 136 -22.46 10.19 12.13
N GLU A 137 -23.79 10.07 12.27
CA GLU A 137 -24.64 9.22 11.41
C GLU A 137 -24.63 9.63 9.93
N ASP A 138 -24.71 10.92 9.60
CA ASP A 138 -24.78 11.38 8.19
C ASP A 138 -23.42 11.23 7.49
N ALA A 139 -22.34 11.53 8.22
CA ALA A 139 -20.99 11.26 7.74
C ALA A 139 -20.74 9.76 7.58
N PHE A 140 -21.16 8.95 8.57
CA PHE A 140 -20.97 7.51 8.53
C PHE A 140 -21.75 6.87 7.37
N ASP A 141 -22.98 7.29 7.10
CA ASP A 141 -23.76 6.79 5.97
C ASP A 141 -23.15 7.23 4.61
N LEU A 142 -22.68 8.48 4.51
CA LEU A 142 -21.93 8.98 3.35
C LEU A 142 -20.66 8.15 3.09
N TYR A 143 -19.83 7.98 4.13
CA TYR A 143 -18.59 7.21 4.03
C TYR A 143 -18.86 5.73 3.74
N THR A 144 -19.89 5.13 4.36
CA THR A 144 -20.26 3.72 4.15
C THR A 144 -20.74 3.49 2.71
N ARG A 145 -21.55 4.40 2.15
CA ARG A 145 -22.01 4.31 0.75
C ARG A 145 -20.85 4.46 -0.23
N MET A 146 -19.94 5.42 0.00
CA MET A 146 -18.75 5.59 -0.82
C MET A 146 -17.80 4.38 -0.76
N LEU A 147 -17.57 3.83 0.44
CA LEU A 147 -16.71 2.66 0.65
C LEU A 147 -17.29 1.42 -0.03
N LEU A 148 -18.59 1.16 0.14
CA LEU A 148 -19.26 0.02 -0.50
C LEU A 148 -19.23 0.11 -2.02
N GLY A 149 -19.53 1.26 -2.62
CA GLY A 149 -19.50 1.33 -4.07
C GLY A 149 -18.09 1.41 -4.65
N MET A 150 -17.09 1.94 -3.94
CA MET A 150 -15.69 1.83 -4.36
C MET A 150 -15.25 0.36 -4.41
N VAL A 151 -15.61 -0.45 -3.41
CA VAL A 151 -15.33 -1.90 -3.42
C VAL A 151 -16.03 -2.59 -4.59
N LEU A 152 -17.30 -2.28 -4.84
CA LEU A 152 -18.06 -2.87 -5.95
C LEU A 152 -17.46 -2.48 -7.32
N VAL A 153 -17.06 -1.22 -7.47
CA VAL A 153 -16.44 -0.69 -8.69
C VAL A 153 -15.07 -1.30 -8.95
N PHE A 154 -14.24 -1.46 -7.91
CA PHE A 154 -12.93 -2.10 -8.03
C PHE A 154 -13.01 -3.60 -8.38
N GLN A 155 -14.18 -4.25 -8.22
CA GLN A 155 -14.40 -5.61 -8.69
C GLN A 155 -14.64 -5.70 -10.21
N MET A 156 -15.14 -4.62 -10.84
CA MET A 156 -15.50 -4.63 -12.26
C MET A 156 -14.32 -5.00 -13.20
N PRO A 157 -13.09 -4.50 -13.00
CA PRO A 157 -11.92 -4.93 -13.78
C PRO A 157 -11.62 -6.42 -13.62
N THR A 158 -11.75 -6.96 -12.41
CA THR A 158 -11.55 -8.39 -12.11
C THR A 158 -12.61 -9.25 -12.80
N VAL A 159 -13.87 -8.81 -12.78
CA VAL A 159 -14.99 -9.49 -13.47
C VAL A 159 -14.78 -9.48 -14.99
N ILE A 160 -14.40 -8.34 -15.57
CA ILE A 160 -14.11 -8.22 -17.01
C ILE A 160 -12.93 -9.12 -17.40
N TYR A 161 -11.87 -9.14 -16.59
CA TYR A 161 -10.72 -10.02 -16.81
C TYR A 161 -11.12 -11.50 -16.78
N PHE A 162 -11.94 -11.91 -15.79
CA PHE A 162 -12.36 -13.29 -15.65
C PHE A 162 -13.31 -13.73 -16.79
N LEU A 163 -14.26 -12.88 -17.17
CA LEU A 163 -15.14 -13.11 -18.32
C LEU A 163 -14.37 -13.16 -19.65
N ALA A 164 -13.34 -12.33 -19.82
CA ALA A 164 -12.45 -12.38 -20.97
C ALA A 164 -11.63 -13.67 -21.01
N LYS A 165 -11.12 -14.13 -19.85
CA LYS A 165 -10.36 -15.38 -19.72
C LYS A 165 -11.18 -16.62 -20.05
N MET A 166 -12.49 -16.61 -19.77
CA MET A 166 -13.43 -17.70 -20.12
C MET A 166 -13.93 -17.64 -21.58
N ARG A 167 -13.42 -16.72 -22.42
CA ARG A 167 -13.88 -16.46 -23.80
C ARG A 167 -15.37 -16.09 -23.93
N LEU A 168 -16.05 -15.75 -22.83
CA LEU A 168 -17.45 -15.29 -22.87
C LEU A 168 -17.55 -13.83 -23.38
N VAL A 169 -16.49 -13.04 -23.23
CA VAL A 169 -16.45 -11.64 -23.64
C VAL A 169 -15.19 -11.36 -24.47
N THR A 170 -15.39 -11.11 -25.77
CA THR A 170 -14.32 -10.76 -26.72
C THR A 170 -14.00 -9.27 -26.63
N ALA A 171 -12.73 -8.87 -26.72
CA ALA A 171 -12.31 -7.46 -26.73
C ALA A 171 -13.08 -6.61 -27.77
N ARG A 172 -13.38 -7.21 -28.93
CA ARG A 172 -14.21 -6.60 -29.99
C ARG A 172 -15.66 -6.35 -29.56
N PHE A 173 -16.26 -7.24 -28.78
CA PHE A 173 -17.61 -7.06 -28.24
C PHE A 173 -17.63 -5.93 -27.21
N LEU A 174 -16.61 -5.86 -26.35
CA LEU A 174 -16.46 -4.84 -25.32
C LEU A 174 -16.23 -3.43 -25.91
N ALA A 175 -15.42 -3.33 -26.96
CA ALA A 175 -15.18 -2.08 -27.67
C ALA A 175 -16.41 -1.55 -28.42
N VAL A 176 -17.25 -2.43 -28.99
CA VAL A 176 -18.49 -2.00 -29.68
C VAL A 176 -19.57 -1.56 -28.68
N ASN A 177 -19.58 -2.16 -27.47
CA ASN A 177 -20.58 -1.88 -26.44
C ASN A 177 -20.14 -0.84 -25.40
N THR A 178 -19.05 -0.09 -25.64
CA THR A 178 -18.50 0.90 -24.69
C THR A 178 -19.52 1.98 -24.27
N LYS A 179 -20.45 2.36 -25.16
CA LYS A 179 -21.55 3.28 -24.84
C LYS A 179 -22.46 2.78 -23.71
N TYR A 180 -22.72 1.48 -23.63
CA TYR A 180 -23.51 0.88 -22.55
C TYR A 180 -22.70 0.80 -21.25
N ALA A 181 -21.40 0.54 -21.34
CA ALA A 181 -20.52 0.56 -20.18
C ALA A 181 -20.43 1.97 -19.56
N ILE A 182 -20.27 3.01 -20.39
CA ILE A 182 -20.28 4.40 -19.93
C ILE A 182 -21.62 4.74 -19.26
N LEU A 183 -22.75 4.34 -19.86
CA LEU A 183 -24.07 4.53 -19.25
C LEU A 183 -24.19 3.85 -17.88
N ILE A 184 -23.78 2.59 -17.76
CA ILE A 184 -23.79 1.84 -16.49
C ILE A 184 -22.87 2.51 -15.47
N ILE A 185 -21.69 2.98 -15.87
CA ILE A 185 -20.76 3.69 -15.00
C ILE A 185 -21.39 4.98 -14.46
N PHE A 186 -22.08 5.75 -15.30
CA PHE A 186 -22.78 6.95 -14.86
C PHE A 186 -23.97 6.64 -13.94
N ILE A 187 -24.69 5.55 -14.18
CA ILE A 187 -25.75 5.07 -13.27
C ILE A 187 -25.17 4.69 -11.91
N VAL A 188 -24.07 3.94 -11.89
CA VAL A 188 -23.38 3.56 -10.64
C VAL A 188 -22.81 4.78 -9.92
N ALA A 189 -22.22 5.73 -10.65
CA ALA A 189 -21.74 6.98 -10.08
C ALA A 189 -22.88 7.82 -9.50
N ALA A 190 -24.08 7.81 -10.11
CA ALA A 190 -25.25 8.48 -9.57
C ALA A 190 -25.74 7.86 -8.25
N VAL A 191 -25.73 6.53 -8.15
CA VAL A 191 -26.10 5.81 -6.91
C VAL A 191 -25.09 6.08 -5.79
N LEU A 192 -23.82 6.25 -6.16
CA LEU A 192 -22.72 6.50 -5.24
C LEU A 192 -22.60 7.95 -4.77
N THR A 193 -23.10 8.90 -5.55
CA THR A 193 -22.96 10.35 -5.30
C THR A 193 -24.26 10.87 -4.67
N PRO A 194 -24.31 11.08 -3.35
CA PRO A 194 -25.55 11.44 -2.66
C PRO A 194 -26.08 12.83 -3.01
N ASP A 195 -25.20 13.75 -3.46
CA ASP A 195 -25.58 15.08 -3.94
C ASP A 195 -26.04 15.08 -5.41
N GLY A 196 -25.83 13.98 -6.15
CA GLY A 196 -26.24 13.84 -7.55
C GLY A 196 -25.72 14.94 -8.49
N SER A 197 -24.70 15.70 -8.08
CA SER A 197 -24.23 16.85 -8.86
C SER A 197 -23.49 16.36 -10.11
N PRO A 198 -23.69 16.99 -11.27
CA PRO A 198 -23.03 16.58 -12.51
C PRO A 198 -21.49 16.58 -12.40
N TRP A 199 -20.94 17.47 -11.57
CA TRP A 199 -19.50 17.60 -11.34
C TRP A 199 -18.94 16.43 -10.52
N ASN A 200 -19.51 16.14 -9.35
CA ASN A 200 -19.02 15.06 -8.48
C ASN A 200 -19.27 13.70 -9.14
N GLN A 201 -20.43 13.51 -9.78
CA GLN A 201 -20.74 12.28 -10.51
C GLN A 201 -19.71 12.00 -11.62
N THR A 202 -19.29 13.03 -12.37
CA THR A 202 -18.27 12.90 -13.41
C THR A 202 -16.89 12.59 -12.83
N LEU A 203 -16.56 13.19 -11.68
CA LEU A 203 -15.30 12.93 -10.97
C LEU A 203 -15.20 11.46 -10.51
N PHE A 204 -16.30 10.84 -10.08
CA PHE A 204 -16.36 9.40 -9.78
C PHE A 204 -16.41 8.51 -11.03
N ALA A 205 -17.09 8.94 -12.08
CA ALA A 205 -17.18 8.19 -13.34
C ALA A 205 -15.84 8.16 -14.11
N ALA A 206 -15.02 9.20 -14.04
CA ALA A 206 -13.75 9.31 -14.75
C ALA A 206 -12.76 8.15 -14.47
N PRO A 207 -12.42 7.81 -13.20
CA PRO A 207 -11.55 6.69 -12.92
C PRO A 207 -12.17 5.34 -13.32
N MET A 208 -13.49 5.19 -13.25
CA MET A 208 -14.20 3.98 -13.68
C MET A 208 -14.10 3.75 -15.19
N ILE A 209 -14.26 4.82 -15.98
CA ILE A 209 -14.11 4.77 -17.43
C ILE A 209 -12.65 4.47 -17.79
N ALA A 210 -11.68 5.08 -17.10
CA ALA A 210 -10.26 4.82 -17.32
C ALA A 210 -9.90 3.34 -17.07
N LEU A 211 -10.40 2.75 -15.98
CA LEU A 211 -10.21 1.33 -15.67
C LEU A 211 -10.89 0.40 -16.68
N TYR A 212 -12.08 0.76 -17.19
CA TYR A 212 -12.76 -0.01 -18.24
C TYR A 212 -11.98 0.01 -19.57
N LEU A 213 -11.47 1.17 -19.97
CA LEU A 213 -10.63 1.32 -21.17
C LEU A 213 -9.31 0.55 -21.03
N LEU A 214 -8.69 0.58 -19.85
CA LEU A 214 -7.51 -0.23 -19.53
C LEU A 214 -7.82 -1.74 -19.61
N GLY A 215 -8.99 -2.17 -19.12
CA GLY A 215 -9.46 -3.54 -19.23
C GLY A 215 -9.63 -4.01 -20.68
N ILE A 216 -10.15 -3.13 -21.55
CA ILE A 216 -10.22 -3.39 -23.00
C ILE A 216 -8.82 -3.54 -23.60
N ALA A 217 -7.87 -2.68 -23.22
CA ALA A 217 -6.50 -2.75 -23.71
C ALA A 217 -5.80 -4.06 -23.32
N ILE A 218 -6.00 -4.52 -22.07
CA ILE A 218 -5.47 -5.82 -21.60
C ILE A 218 -6.15 -6.98 -22.33
N ALA A 219 -7.47 -6.94 -22.51
CA ALA A 219 -8.20 -7.98 -23.25
C ALA A 219 -7.74 -8.06 -24.72
N TRP A 220 -7.37 -6.93 -25.32
CA TRP A 220 -6.78 -6.89 -26.65
C TRP A 220 -5.37 -7.49 -26.69
N ALA A 221 -4.54 -7.22 -25.68
CA ALA A 221 -3.19 -7.78 -25.56
C ALA A 221 -3.18 -9.30 -25.30
N VAL A 222 -4.19 -9.83 -24.61
CA VAL A 222 -4.28 -11.25 -24.23
C VAL A 222 -4.99 -12.10 -25.29
N ALA A 223 -5.80 -11.51 -26.18
CA ALA A 223 -6.48 -12.27 -27.24
C ALA A 223 -5.46 -12.74 -28.31
N PRO A 224 -5.28 -14.06 -28.54
CA PRO A 224 -4.49 -14.53 -29.67
C PRO A 224 -5.13 -14.03 -30.97
N ARG A 225 -4.34 -13.40 -31.84
CA ARG A 225 -4.75 -13.08 -33.21
C ARG A 225 -5.12 -14.39 -33.88
N SER A 226 -6.41 -14.64 -34.10
CA SER A 226 -6.83 -15.78 -34.91
C SER A 226 -6.32 -15.54 -36.33
N PRO A 227 -5.64 -16.52 -36.96
CA PRO A 227 -5.06 -16.36 -38.29
C PRO A 227 -6.15 -16.03 -39.29
N ALA A 228 -5.89 -15.03 -40.13
CA ALA A 228 -6.68 -14.77 -41.31
C ALA A 228 -6.63 -16.01 -42.22
N GLY A 229 -7.82 -16.50 -42.60
CA GLY A 229 -8.10 -17.31 -43.78
C GLY A 229 -7.08 -18.36 -44.20
N ALA A 230 -7.31 -19.60 -43.78
CA ALA A 230 -7.03 -20.75 -44.63
C ALA A 230 -8.35 -21.17 -45.30
N GLN A 231 -8.54 -20.71 -46.54
CA GLN A 231 -9.30 -21.39 -47.58
C GLN A 231 -8.34 -21.59 -48.74
#